data_AF-A0A0S8EDZ1-F1
#
_entry.id   AF-A0A0S8EDZ1-F1
#
_cell.length_a   1.000
_cell.length_b   1.000
_cell.length_c   1.000
_cell.angle_alpha   90.00
_cell.angle_beta   90.00
_cell.angle_gamma   90.00
#
_symmetry.space_group_name_H-M   'P 1'
#
loop_
_entity.id
_entity.type
_entity.pdbx_description
1 polymer ?
#
loop_
_entity_poly.entity_id
_entity_poly.type
_entity_poly.pdbx_seq_one_letter_code
_entity_poly.pdbx_strand_id
1 'polypeptide(L)'
;MSVFQRSIQGAAAAACSHCGSSELTRLMSRVAVLRSEEDHLEGLASDASLADVDESDPRSLARWARRMGREMGEDLGPEFDEVVDRMEAGEMPEGLDEGEGEPLDDFD
;
A
#
# COMPACT_ATOMS: atom_id res chain seq x y z
N MET A 1 24.17 -17.08 -10.70
CA MET A 1 24.32 -16.56 -12.07
C MET A 1 22.93 -16.28 -12.64
N SER A 2 22.69 -15.09 -13.17
CA SER A 2 21.39 -14.65 -13.70
C SER A 2 21.48 -14.40 -15.20
N VAL A 3 20.52 -14.88 -15.97
CA VAL A 3 20.40 -14.61 -17.40
C VAL A 3 19.28 -13.59 -17.61
N PHE A 4 19.62 -12.42 -18.14
CA PHE A 4 18.63 -11.39 -18.47
C PHE A 4 17.99 -11.65 -19.83
N GLN A 5 16.67 -11.48 -19.92
CA GLN A 5 15.89 -11.63 -21.14
C GLN A 5 15.20 -10.30 -21.45
N ARG A 6 15.23 -9.87 -22.71
CA ARG A 6 14.66 -8.59 -23.15
C ARG A 6 13.13 -8.54 -23.13
N SER A 7 12.46 -9.68 -23.23
CA SER A 7 11.00 -9.78 -23.24
C SER A 7 10.52 -10.74 -22.15
N ILE A 8 9.46 -10.36 -21.45
CA ILE A 8 8.83 -11.19 -20.41
C ILE A 8 8.02 -12.36 -21.00
N GLN A 9 7.48 -12.18 -22.21
CA GLN A 9 6.76 -13.21 -22.97
C GLN A 9 7.68 -14.18 -23.71
N GLY A 10 8.97 -13.84 -23.86
CA GLY A 10 9.94 -14.71 -24.51
C GLY A 10 10.10 -16.04 -23.76
N ALA A 11 9.93 -17.16 -24.48
CA ALA A 11 10.32 -18.47 -23.99
C ALA A 11 11.86 -18.49 -23.86
N ALA A 12 12.35 -18.35 -22.64
CA ALA A 12 13.78 -18.38 -22.38
C ALA A 12 14.27 -19.83 -22.49
N ALA A 13 14.79 -20.22 -23.65
CA ALA A 13 15.64 -21.41 -23.79
C ALA A 13 17.02 -21.16 -23.14
N ALA A 14 17.02 -20.67 -21.90
CA ALA A 14 18.22 -20.37 -21.15
C ALA A 14 18.66 -21.62 -20.40
N ALA A 15 19.92 -21.99 -20.57
CA ALA A 15 20.60 -23.00 -19.76
C ALA A 15 21.65 -22.32 -18.88
N CYS A 16 21.90 -22.87 -17.69
CA CYS A 16 22.99 -22.41 -16.83
C CYS A 16 24.34 -22.58 -17.57
N SER A 17 25.15 -21.52 -17.71
CA SER A 17 26.44 -21.64 -18.42
C SER A 17 27.49 -22.43 -17.66
N HIS A 18 27.22 -22.80 -16.41
CA HIS A 18 28.16 -23.54 -15.57
C HIS A 18 27.89 -25.05 -15.59
N CYS A 19 26.61 -25.46 -15.51
CA CYS A 19 26.22 -26.88 -15.44
C CYS A 19 25.29 -27.34 -16.57
N GLY A 20 24.83 -26.44 -17.45
CA GLY A 20 23.95 -26.77 -18.56
C GLY A 20 22.48 -27.05 -18.18
N SER A 21 22.13 -26.99 -16.89
CA SER A 21 20.75 -27.25 -16.44
C SER A 21 19.76 -26.22 -17.00
N SER A 22 18.57 -26.71 -17.35
CA SER A 22 17.39 -25.93 -17.74
C SER A 22 16.42 -25.67 -16.57
N GLU A 23 16.71 -26.21 -15.38
CA GLU A 23 15.91 -25.96 -14.17
C GLU A 23 16.28 -24.58 -13.59
N LEU A 24 15.65 -23.54 -14.13
CA LEU A 24 15.86 -22.15 -13.71
C LEU A 24 14.59 -21.59 -13.08
N THR A 25 14.76 -20.83 -11.99
CA THR A 25 13.68 -20.02 -11.40
C THR A 25 13.65 -18.65 -12.06
N ARG A 26 12.46 -18.22 -12.51
CA ARG A 26 12.27 -16.88 -13.08
C ARG A 26 12.29 -15.84 -11.96
N LEU A 27 13.20 -14.88 -12.05
CA LEU A 27 13.25 -13.70 -11.18
C LEU A 27 12.75 -12.49 -11.95
N MET A 28 11.78 -11.78 -11.39
CA MET A 28 11.28 -10.53 -11.97
C MET A 28 12.11 -9.35 -11.47
N SER A 29 12.49 -8.46 -12.38
CA SER A 29 13.10 -7.18 -12.00
C SER A 29 12.12 -6.35 -11.19
N ARG A 30 12.62 -5.63 -10.19
CA ARG A 30 11.84 -4.58 -9.52
C ARG A 30 11.69 -3.41 -10.48
N VAL A 31 10.47 -2.95 -10.68
CA VAL A 31 10.14 -1.80 -11.54
C VAL A 31 9.33 -0.80 -10.73
N ALA A 32 9.51 0.49 -11.03
CA ALA A 32 8.63 1.55 -10.56
C ALA A 32 7.74 1.97 -11.73
N VAL A 33 6.45 2.15 -11.48
CA VAL A 33 5.47 2.59 -12.49
C VAL A 33 4.99 3.97 -12.07
N LEU A 34 5.08 4.94 -12.98
CA LEU A 34 4.45 6.25 -12.79
C LEU A 34 2.96 6.09 -13.10
N ARG A 35 2.11 6.43 -12.13
CA ARG A 35 0.65 6.44 -12.27
C ARG A 35 0.17 7.88 -12.40
N SER A 36 -0.87 8.12 -13.19
CA SER A 36 -1.50 9.45 -13.21
C SER A 36 -2.30 9.68 -11.92
N GLU A 37 -2.67 10.93 -11.66
CA GLU A 37 -3.59 11.27 -10.57
C GLU A 37 -4.97 10.61 -10.78
N GLU A 38 -5.40 10.44 -12.05
CA GLU A 38 -6.63 9.72 -12.39
C GLU A 38 -6.54 8.23 -12.03
N ASP A 39 -5.41 7.56 -12.34
CA ASP A 39 -5.17 6.16 -11.97
C ASP A 39 -5.14 5.98 -10.44
N HIS A 40 -4.66 7.00 -9.74
CA HIS A 40 -4.63 7.04 -8.29
C HIS A 40 -6.03 7.17 -7.69
N LEU A 41 -6.85 8.08 -8.22
CA LEU A 41 -8.25 8.27 -7.81
C LEU A 41 -9.13 7.05 -8.14
N GLU A 42 -8.94 6.43 -9.31
CA GLU A 42 -9.63 5.18 -9.67
C GLU A 42 -9.23 4.04 -8.71
N GLY A 43 -7.95 3.99 -8.31
CA GLY A 43 -7.46 3.08 -7.28
C GLY A 43 -8.18 3.26 -5.95
N LEU A 44 -8.40 4.50 -5.52
CA LEU A 44 -9.16 4.83 -4.31
C LEU A 44 -10.64 4.45 -4.42
N ALA A 45 -11.28 4.73 -5.56
CA ALA A 45 -12.70 4.46 -5.77
C ALA A 45 -13.02 2.95 -5.88
N SER A 46 -12.05 2.15 -6.32
CA SER A 46 -12.17 0.70 -6.46
C SER A 46 -11.53 -0.08 -5.31
N ASP A 47 -11.01 0.60 -4.28
CA ASP A 47 -10.33 -0.05 -3.16
C ASP A 47 -11.33 -0.82 -2.29
N ALA A 48 -11.43 -2.12 -2.57
CA ALA A 48 -12.26 -3.05 -1.83
C ALA A 48 -11.84 -3.19 -0.35
N SER A 49 -10.67 -2.67 0.07
CA SER A 49 -10.25 -2.69 1.47
C SER A 49 -10.92 -1.60 2.32
N LEU A 50 -11.53 -0.59 1.70
CA LEU A 50 -12.46 0.33 2.38
C LEU A 50 -13.74 -0.40 2.87
N ALA A 51 -14.13 -1.50 2.21
CA ALA A 51 -15.31 -2.29 2.59
C ALA A 51 -15.03 -3.35 3.68
N ASP A 52 -13.76 -3.59 4.02
CA ASP A 52 -13.32 -4.61 4.99
C ASP A 52 -12.86 -3.99 6.33
N VAL A 53 -13.12 -2.69 6.54
CA VAL A 53 -12.78 -2.01 7.78
C VAL A 53 -13.77 -2.40 8.87
N ASP A 54 -13.31 -3.17 9.84
CA ASP A 54 -14.01 -3.39 11.10
C ASP A 54 -13.83 -2.18 12.04
N GLU A 55 -14.87 -1.38 12.22
CA GLU A 55 -14.90 -0.21 13.11
C GLU A 55 -14.74 -0.57 14.59
N SER A 56 -14.97 -1.83 14.95
CA SER A 56 -14.83 -2.32 16.32
C SER A 56 -13.43 -2.83 16.68
N ASP A 57 -12.55 -2.97 15.69
CA ASP A 57 -11.15 -3.40 15.88
C ASP A 57 -10.17 -2.22 15.68
N PRO A 58 -9.48 -1.74 16.74
CA PRO A 58 -8.50 -0.67 16.62
C PRO A 58 -7.39 -1.01 15.60
N ARG A 59 -7.02 -2.28 15.47
CA ARG A 59 -5.99 -2.69 14.49
C ARG A 59 -6.49 -2.61 13.06
N SER A 60 -7.78 -2.81 12.85
CA SER A 60 -8.42 -2.65 11.55
C SER A 60 -8.40 -1.20 11.11
N LEU A 61 -8.78 -0.29 12.02
CA LEU A 61 -8.70 1.16 11.81
C LEU A 61 -7.26 1.64 11.59
N ALA A 62 -6.29 1.11 12.33
CA ALA A 62 -4.87 1.44 12.16
C ALA A 62 -4.35 1.10 10.76
N ARG A 63 -4.67 -0.11 10.26
CA ARG A 63 -4.28 -0.55 8.91
C ARG A 63 -4.89 0.33 7.84
N TRP A 64 -6.15 0.74 8.02
CA TRP A 64 -6.84 1.66 7.14
C TRP A 64 -6.18 3.04 7.14
N ALA A 65 -5.95 3.63 8.33
CA ALA A 65 -5.32 4.94 8.50
C ALA A 65 -3.92 5.00 7.86
N ARG A 66 -3.07 3.98 8.10
CA ARG A 66 -1.72 3.90 7.49
C ARG A 66 -1.77 3.82 5.97
N ARG A 67 -2.81 3.19 5.40
CA ARG A 67 -2.98 3.09 3.95
C ARG A 67 -3.50 4.40 3.37
N MET A 68 -4.50 5.01 3.99
CA MET A 68 -5.02 6.31 3.57
C MET A 68 -3.94 7.39 3.60
N GLY A 69 -3.13 7.48 4.66
CA GLY A 69 -2.02 8.44 4.72
C GLY A 69 -0.97 8.24 3.62
N ARG A 70 -0.64 6.98 3.28
CA ARG A 70 0.27 6.68 2.16
C ARG A 70 -0.30 7.07 0.80
N GLU A 71 -1.60 6.90 0.60
CA GLU A 71 -2.26 7.20 -0.67
C GLU A 71 -2.50 8.72 -0.80
N MET A 72 -2.82 9.45 0.29
CA MET A 72 -2.86 10.92 0.22
C MET A 72 -1.49 11.54 -0.11
N GLY A 73 -0.39 10.78 0.04
CA GLY A 73 0.95 11.19 -0.38
C GLY A 73 1.57 12.32 0.46
N GLU A 74 0.86 12.77 1.49
CA GLU A 74 1.28 13.79 2.43
C GLU A 74 1.80 13.12 3.72
N ASP A 75 2.93 13.62 4.22
CA ASP A 75 3.43 13.25 5.54
C ASP A 75 2.52 13.91 6.58
N LEU A 76 1.53 13.15 7.08
CA LEU A 76 0.56 13.59 8.10
C LEU A 76 1.22 13.94 9.45
N GLY A 77 2.53 13.73 9.57
CA GLY A 77 3.33 14.16 10.70
C GLY A 77 3.45 13.12 11.82
N PRO A 78 4.36 13.37 12.77
CA PRO A 78 4.70 12.42 13.83
C PRO A 78 3.53 12.14 14.80
N GLU A 79 2.60 13.08 14.95
CA GLU A 79 1.42 12.94 15.81
C GLU A 79 0.45 11.89 15.23
N PHE A 80 0.24 11.89 13.91
CA PHE A 80 -0.57 10.87 13.24
C PHE A 80 0.05 9.48 13.37
N ASP A 81 1.36 9.36 13.16
CA ASP A 81 2.09 8.10 13.30
C ASP A 81 1.96 7.53 14.72
N GLU A 82 2.05 8.37 15.76
CA GLU A 82 1.88 7.96 17.16
C GLU A 82 0.47 7.41 17.43
N VAL A 83 -0.56 8.08 16.91
CA VAL A 83 -1.95 7.64 17.04
C VAL A 83 -2.17 6.29 16.35
N VAL A 84 -1.61 6.11 15.15
CA VAL A 84 -1.70 4.84 14.41
C VAL A 84 -0.97 3.71 15.14
N ASP A 85 0.24 3.96 15.63
CA ASP A 85 1.04 2.95 16.35
C ASP A 85 0.32 2.49 17.64
N ARG A 86 -0.36 3.40 18.34
CA ARG A 86 -1.21 3.07 19.49
C ARG A 86 -2.40 2.19 19.12
N MET A 87 -3.06 2.47 18.00
CA MET A 87 -4.14 1.62 17.50
C MET A 87 -3.66 0.23 17.07
N GLU A 88 -2.45 0.11 16.50
CA GLU A 88 -1.83 -1.20 16.22
C GLU A 88 -1.56 -2.00 17.50
N ALA A 89 -1.21 -1.33 18.60
CA ALA A 89 -1.06 -1.92 19.92
C ALA A 89 -2.40 -2.43 20.52
N GLY A 90 -3.54 -2.00 19.97
CA GLY A 90 -4.89 -2.41 20.38
C GLY A 90 -5.59 -1.40 21.29
N GLU A 91 -5.08 -0.18 21.38
CA GLU A 91 -5.68 0.91 22.13
C GLU A 91 -6.60 1.72 21.21
N MET A 92 -7.87 1.84 21.56
CA MET A 92 -8.82 2.69 20.82
C MET A 92 -8.47 4.17 21.04
N PRO A 93 -8.45 5.00 19.99
CA PRO A 93 -8.31 6.44 20.15
C PRO A 93 -9.47 7.01 20.98
N GLU A 94 -9.16 7.94 21.87
CA GLU A 94 -10.16 8.75 22.54
C GLU A 94 -10.80 9.68 21.48
N GLY A 95 -12.11 9.55 21.23
CA GLY A 95 -12.83 10.40 20.27
C GLY A 95 -13.35 9.73 18.98
N LEU A 96 -13.27 8.40 18.84
CA LEU A 96 -13.92 7.68 17.72
C LEU A 96 -15.45 7.49 17.90
N ASP A 97 -16.06 8.20 18.84
CA ASP A 97 -17.52 8.26 18.94
C ASP A 97 -18.00 9.27 17.91
N GLU A 98 -18.44 8.75 16.76
CA GLU A 98 -19.28 9.46 15.78
C GLU A 98 -18.68 10.73 15.14
N GLY A 99 -17.97 10.57 14.02
CA GLY A 99 -18.05 11.55 12.92
C GLY A 99 -17.57 12.98 13.22
N GLU A 100 -16.67 13.17 14.17
CA GLU A 100 -15.99 14.45 14.37
C GLU A 100 -14.86 14.58 13.35
N GLY A 101 -15.23 14.72 12.08
CA GLY A 101 -14.46 15.59 11.21
C GLY A 101 -14.45 16.94 11.93
N GLU A 102 -13.25 17.45 12.24
CA GLU A 102 -13.14 18.84 12.67
C GLU A 102 -13.97 19.67 11.69
N PRO A 103 -14.87 20.55 12.17
CA PRO A 103 -15.51 21.47 11.27
C PRO A 103 -14.39 22.17 10.53
N LEU A 104 -14.32 21.95 9.22
CA LEU A 104 -13.64 22.86 8.32
C LEU A 104 -14.33 24.19 8.58
N ASP A 105 -13.74 25.00 9.47
CA ASP A 105 -14.17 26.35 9.77
C ASP A 105 -14.01 27.14 8.47
N ASP A 106 -15.12 27.19 7.76
CA ASP A 106 -15.39 27.91 6.54
C ASP A 106 -15.35 29.43 6.86
N PHE A 107 -14.59 30.18 6.04
CA PHE A 107 -14.58 31.64 5.87
C PHE A 107 -13.86 32.58 6.88
N ASP A 108 -12.74 33.16 6.43
CA ASP A 108 -12.68 34.56 5.97
C ASP A 108 -11.79 34.71 4.72
#